data_AF-A0AAW4DSL7-F1
#
_entry.id   AF-A0AAW4DSL7-F1
#
_cell.length_a   1.000
_cell.length_b   1.000
_cell.length_c   1.000
_cell.angle_alpha   90.00
_cell.angle_beta   90.00
_cell.angle_gamma   90.00
#
_symmetry.space_group_name_H-M   'P 1'
#
loop_
_entity.id
_entity.type
_entity.pdbx_description
1 polymer ?
#
loop_
_entity_poly.entity_id
_entity_poly.type
_entity_poly.pdbx_seq_one_letter_code
_entity_poly.pdbx_strand_id
1 'polypeptide(L)'
;MRINVYSQELTSEVVEVQKLSNTGLTYSAVQMILHSSEKLHHPPQDDDRSAVTFWLPKSKARREELASTFERLAMLVRIAPPETGLD
;
A
#
# COMPACT_ATOMS: atom_id res chain seq x y z
N MET A 1 -2.87 -5.10 17.17
CA MET A 1 -2.25 -3.85 16.69
C MET A 1 -3.17 -3.24 15.65
N ARG A 2 -3.39 -1.92 15.66
CA ARG A 2 -4.21 -1.19 14.68
C ARG A 2 -3.32 -0.17 13.96
N ILE A 3 -3.49 -0.04 12.66
CA ILE A 3 -2.88 1.01 11.84
C ILE A 3 -4.02 1.86 11.28
N ASN A 4 -3.99 3.16 11.56
CA ASN A 4 -4.93 4.12 10.98
C ASN A 4 -4.16 4.92 9.93
N VAL A 5 -4.75 5.05 8.73
CA VAL A 5 -4.21 5.87 7.65
C VAL A 5 -5.33 6.80 7.21
N TYR A 6 -5.11 8.10 7.29
CA TYR A 6 -6.11 9.11 6.99
C TYR A 6 -6.10 9.44 5.50
N SER A 7 -7.27 9.77 4.93
CA SER A 7 -7.42 9.99 3.49
C SER A 7 -6.55 11.14 2.97
N GLN A 8 -6.25 12.13 3.80
CA GLN A 8 -5.36 13.26 3.49
C GLN A 8 -3.91 12.80 3.21
N GLU A 9 -3.51 11.63 3.70
CA GLU A 9 -2.18 11.08 3.53
C GLU A 9 -2.09 10.11 2.33
N LEU A 10 -3.23 9.70 1.76
CA LEU A 10 -3.27 8.69 0.71
C LEU A 10 -3.06 9.31 -0.68
N THR A 11 -2.32 8.62 -1.55
CA THR A 11 -2.26 8.90 -2.99
C THR A 11 -2.92 7.78 -3.79
N SER A 12 -3.04 7.97 -5.12
CA SER A 12 -3.47 6.90 -6.03
C SER A 12 -2.33 6.03 -6.56
N GLU A 13 -1.08 6.29 -6.16
CA GLU A 13 0.08 5.57 -6.67
C GLU A 13 0.30 4.25 -5.92
N VAL A 14 0.47 3.18 -6.70
CA VAL A 14 0.77 1.84 -6.19
C VAL A 14 1.94 1.28 -6.98
N VAL A 15 2.93 0.72 -6.27
CA VAL A 15 4.12 0.12 -6.88
C VAL A 15 4.33 -1.31 -6.38
N GLU A 16 4.83 -2.19 -7.26
CA GLU A 16 5.35 -3.49 -6.86
C GLU A 16 6.82 -3.34 -6.48
N VAL A 17 7.22 -3.96 -5.36
CA VAL A 17 8.62 -4.01 -4.93
C VAL A 17 9.08 -5.43 -4.67
N GLN A 18 10.36 -5.69 -4.93
CA GLN A 18 11.01 -6.96 -4.63
C GLN A 18 12.29 -6.72 -3.84
N LYS A 19 12.53 -7.57 -2.84
CA LYS A 19 13.72 -7.47 -1.98
C LYS A 19 14.34 -8.84 -1.76
N LEU A 20 15.60 -8.97 -2.12
CA LEU A 20 16.41 -10.14 -1.78
C LEU A 20 16.81 -10.06 -0.30
N SER A 21 16.51 -11.11 0.47
CA SER A 21 16.98 -11.22 1.85
C SER A 21 18.41 -11.76 1.92
N ASN A 22 19.04 -11.60 3.09
CA ASN A 22 20.30 -12.23 3.44
C ASN A 22 20.26 -13.77 3.42
N THR A 23 19.07 -14.38 3.39
CA THR A 23 18.89 -15.83 3.26
C THR A 23 18.78 -16.29 1.80
N GLY A 24 18.97 -15.39 0.83
CA GLY A 24 18.83 -15.69 -0.60
C GLY A 24 17.38 -15.83 -1.09
N LEU A 25 16.39 -15.49 -0.27
CA LEU A 25 14.99 -15.53 -0.66
C LEU A 25 14.55 -14.14 -1.14
N THR A 26 13.89 -14.08 -2.30
CA THR A 26 13.26 -12.84 -2.76
C THR A 26 11.84 -12.75 -2.21
N TYR A 27 11.55 -11.63 -1.57
CA TYR A 27 10.22 -11.27 -1.11
C TYR A 27 9.64 -10.22 -2.05
N SER A 28 8.35 -10.34 -2.37
CA SER A 28 7.60 -9.35 -3.14
C SER A 28 6.58 -8.65 -2.26
N ALA A 29 6.37 -7.36 -2.47
CA ALA A 29 5.34 -6.57 -1.82
C ALA A 29 4.64 -5.65 -2.83
N VAL A 30 3.49 -5.13 -2.44
CA VAL A 30 2.89 -3.95 -3.07
C VAL A 30 2.92 -2.81 -2.07
N GLN A 31 3.18 -1.61 -2.56
CA GLN A 31 3.23 -0.40 -1.74
C GLN A 31 2.18 0.59 -2.24
N MET A 32 1.41 1.14 -1.32
CA MET A 32 0.60 2.32 -1.56
C MET A 32 1.39 3.53 -1.11
N ILE A 33 1.78 4.39 -2.05
CA ILE A 33 2.58 5.59 -1.76
C ILE A 33 1.68 6.60 -1.05
N LEU A 34 2.22 7.20 0.00
CA LEU A 34 1.58 8.23 0.78
C LEU A 34 2.08 9.60 0.34
N HIS A 35 1.32 10.64 0.66
CA HIS A 35 1.82 12.00 0.54
C HIS A 35 3.11 12.14 1.36
N SER A 36 4.15 12.65 0.71
CA SER A 36 5.44 12.92 1.31
C SER A 36 5.97 14.24 0.78
N SER A 37 6.87 14.88 1.54
CA SER A 37 7.56 16.08 1.07
C SER A 37 8.22 15.82 -0.29
N GLU A 38 8.11 16.76 -1.22
CA GLU A 38 8.82 16.69 -2.52
C GLU A 38 10.34 16.57 -2.33
N LYS A 39 10.86 17.02 -1.19
CA LYS A 39 12.29 16.84 -0.84
C LYS A 39 12.69 15.39 -0.60
N LEU A 40 11.73 14.48 -0.37
CA LEU A 40 11.96 13.03 -0.26
C LEU A 40 11.90 12.33 -1.63
N HIS A 41 11.60 13.06 -2.71
CA HIS A 41 11.64 12.54 -4.07
C HIS A 41 13.09 12.54 -4.56
N HIS A 42 13.93 11.76 -3.90
CA HIS A 42 15.33 11.50 -4.28
C HIS A 42 15.38 10.57 -5.51
N PRO A 43 16.54 10.42 -6.20
CA PRO A 43 16.59 9.75 -7.49
C PRO A 43 16.01 8.32 -7.47
N PRO A 44 15.57 7.77 -8.62
CA PRO A 44 14.76 6.53 -8.72
C PRO A 44 15.36 5.27 -8.06
N GLN A 45 16.62 5.33 -7.66
CA GLN A 45 17.39 4.26 -7.05
C GLN A 45 17.16 4.17 -5.54
N ASP A 46 16.63 5.23 -4.92
CA ASP A 46 16.38 5.35 -3.49
C ASP A 46 15.08 6.15 -3.26
N ASP A 47 13.95 5.46 -3.43
CA ASP A 47 12.62 6.04 -3.23
C ASP A 47 12.30 6.11 -1.72
N ASP A 48 12.67 7.23 -1.11
CA ASP A 48 12.46 7.53 0.30
C ASP A 48 11.03 8.02 0.63
N ARG A 49 10.09 7.91 -0.32
CA ARG A 49 8.70 8.29 -0.09
C ARG A 49 8.07 7.38 0.96
N SER A 50 7.16 7.97 1.74
CA SER A 50 6.39 7.21 2.72
C SER A 50 5.40 6.28 2.02
N ALA A 51 5.25 5.05 2.52
CA ALA A 51 4.36 4.08 1.91
C ALA A 51 3.79 3.09 2.93
N VAL A 52 2.57 2.63 2.68
CA VAL A 52 2.03 1.43 3.34
C VAL A 52 2.45 0.21 2.52
N THR A 53 3.30 -0.63 3.09
CA THR A 53 3.85 -1.82 2.42
C THR A 53 3.11 -3.08 2.83
N PHE A 54 2.57 -3.81 1.85
CA PHE A 54 1.94 -5.12 2.04
C PHE A 54 2.83 -6.23 1.46
N TRP A 55 3.57 -6.93 2.34
CA TRP A 55 4.37 -8.09 1.93
C TRP A 55 3.47 -9.26 1.52
N LEU A 56 3.70 -9.80 0.32
CA LEU A 56 2.83 -10.80 -0.25
C LEU A 56 3.13 -12.19 0.33
N PRO A 57 2.11 -13.00 0.64
CA PRO A 57 2.29 -14.38 1.04
C PRO A 57 3.03 -15.20 -0.02
N LYS A 58 3.78 -16.23 0.40
CA LYS A 58 4.43 -17.17 -0.54
C LYS A 58 3.42 -18.05 -1.28
N SER A 59 2.33 -18.45 -0.61
CA SER A 59 1.30 -19.33 -1.17
C SER A 59 0.42 -18.60 -2.17
N LYS A 60 0.18 -19.22 -3.33
CA LYS A 60 -0.74 -18.71 -4.35
C LYS A 60 -2.16 -18.54 -3.82
N ALA A 61 -2.67 -19.51 -3.05
CA ALA A 61 -4.01 -19.43 -2.47
C ALA A 61 -4.14 -18.22 -1.53
N ARG A 62 -3.14 -17.99 -0.67
CA ARG A 62 -3.15 -16.83 0.24
C ARG A 62 -2.99 -15.49 -0.47
N ARG A 63 -2.31 -15.47 -1.63
CA ARG A 63 -2.25 -14.26 -2.48
C ARG A 63 -3.62 -13.94 -3.06
N GLU A 64 -4.35 -14.94 -3.52
CA GLU A 64 -5.71 -14.78 -4.05
C GLU A 64 -6.67 -14.25 -2.96
N GLU A 65 -6.63 -14.84 -1.76
CA GLU A 65 -7.43 -14.37 -0.62
C GLU A 65 -7.14 -12.90 -0.26
N LEU A 66 -5.86 -12.50 -0.30
CA LEU A 66 -5.46 -11.11 -0.05
C LEU A 66 -5.94 -10.18 -1.17
N ALA A 67 -5.84 -10.60 -2.44
CA ALA A 67 -6.31 -9.83 -3.58
C ALA A 67 -7.83 -9.59 -3.48
N SER A 68 -8.60 -10.65 -3.21
CA SER A 68 -10.04 -10.54 -3.00
C SER A 68 -10.41 -9.62 -1.84
N THR A 69 -9.58 -9.59 -0.78
CA THR A 69 -9.74 -8.63 0.32
C THR A 69 -9.56 -7.18 -0.17
N PHE A 70 -8.55 -6.90 -1.00
CA PHE A 70 -8.34 -5.57 -1.57
C PHE A 70 -9.47 -5.16 -2.52
N GLU A 71 -10.00 -6.07 -3.32
CA GLU A 71 -11.19 -5.81 -4.14
C GLU A 71 -12.41 -5.47 -3.29
N ARG A 72 -12.60 -6.18 -2.17
CA ARG A 72 -13.67 -5.90 -1.22
C ARG A 72 -13.49 -4.52 -0.58
N LEU A 73 -12.28 -4.13 -0.20
CA LEU A 73 -11.99 -2.78 0.30
C LEU A 73 -12.35 -1.72 -0.75
N ALA A 74 -11.91 -1.91 -2.00
CA ALA A 74 -12.23 -0.99 -3.08
C ALA A 74 -13.74 -0.86 -3.30
N MET A 75 -14.49 -1.96 -3.20
CA MET A 75 -15.95 -1.92 -3.25
C MET A 75 -16.53 -1.14 -2.07
N LEU A 76 -16.08 -1.40 -0.84
CA LEU A 76 -16.56 -0.69 0.37
C LEU A 76 -16.29 0.82 0.29
N VAL A 77 -15.14 1.25 -0.21
CA VAL A 77 -14.82 2.67 -0.45
C VAL A 77 -15.83 3.32 -1.41
N ARG A 78 -16.28 2.61 -2.45
CA ARG A 78 -17.23 3.14 -3.44
C ARG A 78 -18.66 3.27 -2.91
N ILE A 79 -19.06 2.38 -2.00
CA ILE A 79 -20.44 2.32 -1.50
C ILE A 79 -20.62 3.00 -0.14
N ALA A 80 -19.53 3.36 0.54
CA ALA A 80 -19.60 4.06 1.81
C ALA A 80 -20.36 5.38 1.63
N PRO A 81 -21.26 5.74 2.57
CA PRO A 81 -21.93 7.03 2.52
C PRO A 81 -20.89 8.15 2.69
N PRO A 82 -21.12 9.33 2.09
CA PRO A 82 -20.30 10.50 2.35
C PRO A 82 -20.24 10.83 3.85
N GLU A 83 -19.11 11.36 4.29
CA GLU A 83 -18.97 11.88 5.64
C GLU A 83 -19.98 12.99 5.91
N THR A 84 -20.51 13.05 7.13
CA THR A 84 -21.40 14.12 7.57
C THR A 84 -20.60 15.18 8.32
N GLY A 85 -20.76 16.46 8.00
CA GLY A 85 -20.03 17.55 8.66
C GLY A 85 -20.25 18.90 7.96
N LEU A 86 -19.68 19.97 8.52
CA LEU A 86 -19.60 21.27 7.84
C LEU A 86 -18.30 21.27 7.04
N ASP A 87 -18.41 21.37 5.71
CA ASP A 87 -17.28 21.66 4.82
C ASP A 87 -16.57 22.97 5.20
#